data_AF-A0A4R4M0V6-F1
#
_entry.id   AF-A0A4R4M0V6-F1
#
_cell.length_a   1.000
_cell.length_b   1.000
_cell.length_c   1.000
_cell.angle_alpha   90.00
_cell.angle_beta   90.00
_cell.angle_gamma   90.00
#
_symmetry.space_group_name_H-M   'P 1'
#
loop_
_entity.id
_entity.type
_entity.pdbx_description
1 polymer ?
#
loop_
_entity_poly.entity_id
_entity_poly.type
_entity_poly.pdbx_seq_one_letter_code
_entity_poly.pdbx_strand_id
1 'polypeptide(L)'
;MSAGNQGVLTNERVANLHVLRGAVEARRELACELIERRGVTWISVARFGGSGRLVLVGCDFVREAWWFTWQDGRPIAPVRDVEGVIAMLVRELA
;
A
#
# COMPACT_ATOMS: atom_id res chain seq x y z
N MET A 1 -8.26 13.93 -25.40
CA MET A 1 -8.80 13.59 -24.07
C MET A 1 -8.51 12.12 -23.80
N SER A 2 -7.44 11.80 -23.06
CA SER A 2 -6.94 10.43 -22.88
C SER A 2 -7.54 9.79 -21.62
N ALA A 3 -8.80 9.39 -21.69
CA ALA A 3 -9.46 8.64 -20.61
C ALA A 3 -8.86 7.21 -20.44
N GLY A 4 -8.29 6.64 -21.50
CA GLY A 4 -7.74 5.28 -21.50
C GLY A 4 -6.55 5.09 -20.55
N ASN A 5 -5.62 6.05 -20.49
CA ASN A 5 -4.42 5.91 -19.65
C ASN A 5 -4.75 6.00 -18.15
N GLN A 6 -5.67 6.90 -17.77
CA GLN A 6 -6.09 7.06 -16.37
C GLN A 6 -6.86 5.84 -15.85
N GLY A 7 -7.72 5.24 -16.69
CA GLY A 7 -8.41 3.99 -16.34
C GLY A 7 -7.45 2.81 -16.13
N VAL A 8 -6.44 2.67 -16.98
CA VAL A 8 -5.39 1.64 -16.84
C VAL A 8 -4.57 1.84 -15.57
N LEU A 9 -4.13 3.08 -15.29
CA LEU A 9 -3.35 3.38 -14.08
C LEU A 9 -4.15 3.10 -12.80
N THR A 10 -5.45 3.39 -12.76
CA THR A 10 -6.31 3.06 -11.61
C THR A 10 -6.40 1.55 -11.40
N ASN A 11 -6.55 0.77 -12.47
CA ASN A 11 -6.62 -0.69 -12.39
C ASN A 11 -5.29 -1.29 -11.89
N GLU A 12 -4.16 -0.81 -12.39
CA GLU A 12 -2.83 -1.25 -11.94
C GLU A 12 -2.55 -0.86 -10.48
N ARG A 13 -2.94 0.36 -10.06
CA ARG A 13 -2.86 0.79 -8.66
C ARG A 13 -3.58 -0.19 -7.74
N VAL A 14 -4.85 -0.48 -8.05
CA VAL A 14 -5.69 -1.36 -7.23
C VAL A 14 -5.13 -2.79 -7.22
N ALA A 15 -4.68 -3.30 -8.37
CA ALA A 15 -4.05 -4.62 -8.46
C ALA A 15 -2.79 -4.73 -7.58
N ASN A 16 -1.90 -3.73 -7.61
CA ASN A 16 -0.71 -3.70 -6.76
C ASN A 16 -1.06 -3.66 -5.27
N LEU A 17 -2.10 -2.89 -4.88
CA LEU A 17 -2.59 -2.87 -3.51
C LEU A 17 -3.19 -4.22 -3.07
N HIS A 18 -3.87 -4.95 -3.96
CA HIS A 18 -4.33 -6.30 -3.63
C HIS A 18 -3.17 -7.28 -3.39
N VAL A 19 -2.10 -7.19 -4.17
CA VAL A 19 -0.90 -8.01 -3.96
C VAL A 19 -0.28 -7.72 -2.58
N LEU A 20 -0.08 -6.45 -2.23
CA LEU A 20 0.46 -6.08 -0.92
C LEU A 20 -0.48 -6.49 0.22
N ARG A 21 -1.80 -6.31 0.05
CA ARG A 21 -2.79 -6.75 1.04
C ARG A 21 -2.65 -8.24 1.33
N GLY A 22 -2.58 -9.09 0.31
CA GLY A 22 -2.41 -10.53 0.50
C GLY A 22 -1.12 -10.89 1.27
N ALA A 23 -0.03 -10.17 1.02
CA ALA A 23 1.21 -10.35 1.76
C ALA A 23 1.10 -9.89 3.22
N VAL A 24 0.39 -8.80 3.50
CA VAL A 24 0.11 -8.34 4.88
C VAL A 24 -0.77 -9.34 5.61
N GLU A 25 -1.83 -9.85 4.97
CA GLU A 25 -2.75 -10.85 5.55
C GLU A 25 -2.03 -12.18 5.89
N ALA A 26 -0.93 -12.50 5.20
CA ALA A 26 -0.11 -13.66 5.52
C ALA A 26 0.71 -13.50 6.82
N ARG A 27 0.80 -12.29 7.39
CA ARG A 27 1.54 -11.99 8.63
C ARG A 27 0.59 -11.99 9.82
N ARG A 28 0.74 -12.96 10.73
CA ARG A 28 -0.12 -13.10 11.92
C ARG A 28 -0.07 -11.90 12.87
N GLU A 29 1.01 -11.14 12.81
CA GLU A 29 1.23 -9.95 13.64
C GLU A 29 0.61 -8.66 13.07
N LEU A 30 0.10 -8.68 11.83
CA LEU A 30 -0.48 -7.52 11.16
C LEU A 30 -1.96 -7.72 10.82
N ALA A 31 -2.73 -6.64 10.92
CA ALA A 31 -4.09 -6.54 10.43
C ALA A 31 -4.14 -5.50 9.30
N CYS A 32 -4.98 -5.72 8.30
CA CYS A 32 -5.18 -4.73 7.25
C CYS A 32 -6.57 -4.71 6.64
N GLU A 33 -6.91 -3.58 6.05
CA GLU A 33 -8.15 -3.37 5.31
C GLU A 33 -7.89 -2.46 4.10
N LEU A 34 -8.59 -2.70 2.98
CA LEU A 34 -8.64 -1.73 1.89
C LEU A 34 -9.66 -0.65 2.22
N ILE A 35 -9.23 0.60 2.19
CA ILE A 35 -10.09 1.75 2.43
C ILE A 35 -10.07 2.68 1.23
N GLU A 36 -11.17 3.42 1.04
CA GLU A 36 -11.23 4.50 0.08
C GLU A 36 -11.23 5.85 0.81
N ARG A 37 -10.37 6.77 0.37
CA ARG A 37 -10.31 8.15 0.88
C ARG A 37 -10.19 9.11 -0.27
N ARG A 38 -11.17 10.02 -0.38
CA ARG A 38 -11.23 11.04 -1.44
C ARG A 38 -11.09 10.45 -2.85
N GLY A 39 -11.73 9.30 -3.11
CA GLY A 39 -11.69 8.62 -4.41
C GLY A 39 -10.41 7.82 -4.68
N VAL A 40 -9.55 7.65 -3.67
CA VAL A 40 -8.28 6.92 -3.80
C VAL A 40 -8.28 5.72 -2.86
N THR A 41 -7.93 4.54 -3.38
CA THR A 41 -7.77 3.31 -2.60
C THR A 41 -6.42 3.30 -1.88
N TRP A 42 -6.46 2.84 -0.62
CA TRP A 42 -5.32 2.67 0.28
C TRP A 42 -5.43 1.33 1.00
N ILE A 43 -4.32 0.81 1.52
CA ILE A 43 -4.33 -0.21 2.56
C ILE A 43 -4.11 0.48 3.90
N SER A 44 -5.03 0.27 4.83
CA SER A 44 -4.83 0.56 6.25
C SER A 44 -4.15 -0.64 6.90
N VAL A 45 -3.04 -0.42 7.61
CA VAL A 45 -2.28 -1.47 8.31
C VAL A 45 -2.09 -1.10 9.77
N ALA A 46 -2.33 -2.06 10.65
CA ALA A 46 -2.07 -1.96 12.09
C ALA A 46 -1.42 -3.25 12.62
N ARG A 47 -0.77 -3.17 13.78
CA ARG A 47 -0.21 -4.34 14.47
C ARG A 47 -1.23 -4.93 15.45
N PHE A 48 -1.42 -6.24 15.42
CA PHE A 48 -2.25 -6.93 16.42
C PHE A 48 -1.66 -6.77 17.83
N GLY A 49 -2.49 -6.38 18.80
CA GLY A 49 -2.07 -6.16 20.19
C GLY A 49 -1.06 -5.03 20.38
N GLY A 50 -0.81 -4.20 19.36
CA GLY A 50 0.09 -3.06 19.42
C GLY A 50 -0.55 -1.82 20.06
N SER A 51 0.12 -0.67 19.92
CA SER A 51 -0.27 0.62 20.50
C SER A 51 -1.54 1.26 19.92
N GLY A 52 -2.24 0.57 19.00
CA GLY A 52 -3.36 1.14 18.23
C GLY A 52 -2.92 2.06 17.08
N ARG A 53 -1.61 2.18 16.82
CA ARG A 53 -1.07 2.93 15.68
C ARG A 53 -1.50 2.27 14.35
N LEU A 54 -1.91 3.10 13.41
CA LEU A 54 -2.34 2.73 12.07
C LEU A 54 -1.55 3.54 11.04
N VAL A 55 -1.11 2.88 9.98
CA VAL A 55 -0.46 3.50 8.82
C VAL A 55 -1.26 3.25 7.56
N LEU A 56 -1.24 4.20 6.64
CA LEU A 56 -1.87 4.06 5.33
C LEU A 56 -0.79 3.90 4.26
N VAL A 57 -0.96 2.89 3.43
CA VAL A 57 -0.09 2.58 2.29
C VAL A 57 -0.88 2.79 1.00
N GLY A 58 -0.35 3.66 0.14
CA GLY A 58 -0.82 3.90 -1.21
C GLY A 58 0.05 3.20 -2.24
N CYS A 59 -0.27 3.43 -3.52
CA CYS A 59 0.56 2.99 -4.63
C CYS A 59 0.52 4.04 -5.74
N ASP A 60 1.67 4.61 -6.08
CA ASP A 60 1.76 5.72 -7.03
C ASP A 60 2.75 5.39 -8.14
N PHE A 61 2.44 5.83 -9.36
CA PHE A 61 3.36 5.75 -10.48
C PHE A 61 4.30 6.95 -10.44
N VAL A 62 5.54 6.72 -9.98
CA VAL A 62 6.57 7.76 -9.83
C VAL A 62 7.91 7.24 -10.35
N ARG A 63 8.69 8.12 -10.98
CA ARG A 63 10.00 7.76 -11.57
C ARG A 63 9.91 6.57 -12.54
N GLU A 64 8.89 6.61 -13.40
CA GLU A 64 8.66 5.59 -14.45
C GLU A 64 8.41 4.16 -13.94
N ALA A 65 8.03 4.03 -12.66
CA ALA A 65 7.69 2.74 -12.05
C ALA A 65 6.57 2.90 -11.02
N TRP A 66 5.92 1.78 -10.70
CA TRP A 66 4.99 1.71 -9.58
C TRP A 66 5.75 1.54 -8.26
N TRP A 67 5.36 2.34 -7.28
CA TRP A 67 5.90 2.31 -5.92
C TRP A 67 4.77 2.21 -4.91
N PHE A 68 5.01 1.48 -3.82
CA PHE A 68 4.21 1.63 -2.61
C PHE A 68 4.64 2.91 -1.89
N THR A 69 3.68 3.68 -1.40
CA THR A 69 3.91 5.01 -0.82
C THR A 69 3.24 5.15 0.54
N TRP A 70 3.82 5.96 1.41
CA TRP A 70 3.14 6.41 2.62
C TRP A 70 2.04 7.40 2.28
N GLN A 71 1.14 7.68 3.23
CA GLN A 71 0.06 8.66 3.05
C GLN A 71 0.52 10.08 2.66
N ASP A 72 1.76 10.43 3.01
CA ASP A 72 2.39 11.72 2.68
C ASP A 72 3.08 11.71 1.31
N GLY A 73 2.93 10.61 0.54
CA GLY A 73 3.50 10.44 -0.79
C GLY A 73 4.97 10.01 -0.79
N ARG A 74 5.63 9.87 0.36
CA ARG A 74 7.01 9.37 0.40
C ARG A 74 7.06 7.90 -0.06
N PRO A 75 8.00 7.53 -0.95
CA PRO A 75 8.13 6.16 -1.41
C PRO A 75 8.60 5.23 -0.29
N ILE A 76 8.04 4.02 -0.25
CA ILE A 76 8.46 2.93 0.63
C ILE A 76 9.44 2.03 -0.14
N ALA A 77 8.94 1.36 -1.18
CA ALA A 77 9.69 0.48 -2.06
C ALA A 77 8.95 0.29 -3.40
N PRO A 78 9.64 -0.17 -4.47
CA PRO A 78 9.00 -0.54 -5.72
C PRO A 78 7.98 -1.66 -5.53
N VAL A 79 6.93 -1.74 -6.36
CA VAL A 79 5.90 -2.80 -6.21
C VAL A 79 6.41 -4.24 -6.34
N ARG A 80 7.58 -4.43 -6.98
CA ARG A 80 8.28 -5.71 -7.07
C ARG A 80 8.94 -6.15 -5.76
N ASP A 81 9.04 -5.27 -4.77
CA ASP A 81 9.69 -5.53 -3.47
C ASP A 81 8.65 -5.52 -2.33
N VAL A 82 7.72 -6.46 -2.40
CA VAL A 82 6.64 -6.61 -1.41
C VAL A 82 7.20 -6.95 -0.02
N GLU A 83 8.17 -7.87 0.04
CA GLU A 83 8.81 -8.28 1.30
C GLU A 83 9.52 -7.11 1.99
N GLY A 84 10.20 -6.24 1.23
CA GLY A 84 10.79 -5.01 1.75
C GLY A 84 9.75 -4.08 2.37
N VAL A 85 8.56 -3.95 1.77
CA VAL A 85 7.45 -3.19 2.35
C VAL A 85 6.95 -3.82 3.65
N ILE A 86 6.78 -5.14 3.70
CA ILE A 86 6.36 -5.85 4.91
C ILE A 86 7.35 -5.60 6.05
N ALA A 87 8.66 -5.72 5.79
CA ALA A 87 9.70 -5.45 6.78
C ALA A 87 9.63 -4.00 7.31
N MET A 88 9.40 -3.04 6.43
CA MET A 88 9.23 -1.63 6.81
C MET A 88 7.96 -1.41 7.65
N LEU A 89 6.84 -2.04 7.31
CA LEU A 89 5.60 -1.97 8.08
C LEU A 89 5.77 -2.54 9.50
N VAL A 90 6.42 -3.69 9.62
CA VAL A 90 6.72 -4.31 10.92
C VAL A 90 7.57 -3.38 11.79
N ARG A 91 8.57 -2.71 11.20
CA ARG A 91 9.42 -1.75 11.91
C ARG A 91 8.66 -0.48 12.30
N GLU A 92 7.82 0.05 11.42
CA GLU A 92 7.08 1.29 11.65
C GLU A 92 5.98 1.14 12.71
N LEU A 93 5.45 -0.08 12.86
CA LEU A 93 4.37 -0.41 13.80
C LEU A 93 4.84 -1.11 15.09
N ALA A 94 6.16 -1.26 15.28
CA ALA A 94 6.75 -1.74 16.53
C ALA A 94 6.74 -0.65 17.61
#